data_AF-A0A375YVH8-F1
#
_entry.id   AF-A0A375YVH8-F1
#
_cell.length_a   1.000
_cell.length_b   1.000
_cell.length_c   1.000
_cell.angle_alpha   90.00
_cell.angle_beta   90.00
_cell.angle_gamma   90.00
#
_symmetry.space_group_name_H-M   'P 1'
#
loop_
_entity.id
_entity.type
_entity.pdbx_description
1 polymer ?
#
loop_
_entity_poly.entity_id
_entity_poly.type
_entity_poly.pdbx_seq_one_letter_code
_entity_poly.pdbx_strand_id
1 'polypeptide(L)'
;MTAPARQAEETRVVNDARAVAAQRVEAALRRLRNKLEDLPTEQLPPVPPGPAEGPSADDTAPLPVVTSAPSDNREAEIGPDAPAPQAPPNTAQPQSADERLHKLVEFMARQEPGLCWAAGDKENGMTVVTTDIAGGWIPPGIAVPADVRLLPPQHRIGTATDLLGPTTAVAAYAPGDPLGWSFGWATELDTAANSVWPRRLPPIDDLGWLLCAATQRRDGLPRIVHTLAKAGAERTAILAAEIDELHACLETTRLQLVSQYPTVDHDLLLDCLLLAATEGIATGDRITANYHFAWYQALNAPAVSKSAQRSENLN
;
A
#
# COMPACT_ATOMS: atom_id res chain seq x y z
N MET A 1 30.07 -42.48 10.56
CA MET A 1 28.68 -42.61 11.07
C MET A 1 28.35 -41.51 12.09
N THR A 2 28.57 -40.23 11.77
CA THR A 2 28.49 -39.10 12.74
C THR A 2 27.53 -37.97 12.33
N ALA A 3 26.98 -38.00 11.12
CA ALA A 3 26.01 -37.02 10.64
C ALA A 3 24.63 -37.04 11.35
N PRO A 4 24.02 -38.19 11.69
CA PRO A 4 22.66 -38.19 12.24
C PRO A 4 22.60 -37.70 13.70
N ALA A 5 23.68 -37.87 14.47
CA ALA A 5 23.77 -37.39 15.84
C ALA A 5 23.88 -35.85 15.91
N ARG A 6 24.57 -35.23 14.95
CA ARG A 6 24.68 -33.77 14.85
C ARG A 6 23.34 -33.12 14.48
N GLN A 7 22.62 -33.71 13.52
CA GLN A 7 21.29 -33.21 13.12
C GLN A 7 20.27 -33.29 14.26
N ALA A 8 20.30 -34.36 15.05
CA ALA A 8 19.43 -34.52 16.21
C ALA A 8 19.70 -33.46 17.29
N GLU A 9 20.97 -33.10 17.50
CA GLU A 9 21.36 -32.06 18.45
C GLU A 9 20.97 -30.66 17.98
N GLU A 10 21.19 -30.34 16.70
CA GLU A 10 20.77 -29.06 16.11
C GLU A 10 19.24 -28.86 16.21
N THR A 11 18.48 -29.93 15.99
CA THR A 11 17.01 -29.89 16.11
C THR A 11 16.56 -29.65 17.55
N ARG A 12 17.28 -30.21 18.53
CA ARG A 12 17.02 -29.96 19.97
C ARG A 12 17.28 -28.50 20.33
N VAL A 13 18.41 -27.93 19.92
CA VAL A 13 18.75 -26.54 20.20
C VAL A 13 17.72 -25.57 19.61
N VAL A 14 17.25 -25.83 18.38
CA VAL A 14 16.21 -25.00 17.74
C VAL A 14 14.88 -25.09 18.49
N ASN A 15 14.49 -26.28 18.94
CA ASN A 15 13.25 -26.46 19.70
C ASN A 15 13.33 -25.82 21.09
N ASP A 16 14.47 -25.91 21.76
CA ASP A 16 14.71 -25.27 23.05
C ASP A 16 14.70 -23.74 22.91
N ALA A 17 15.31 -23.19 21.86
CA ALA A 17 15.26 -21.77 21.56
C ALA A 17 13.83 -21.27 21.31
N ARG A 18 13.01 -22.06 20.58
CA ARG A 18 11.59 -21.77 20.36
C ARG A 18 10.79 -21.80 21.65
N ALA A 19 11.04 -22.76 22.54
CA ALA A 19 10.37 -22.85 23.84
C ALA A 19 10.67 -21.62 24.72
N VAL A 20 11.93 -21.17 24.74
CA VAL A 20 12.33 -19.95 25.46
C VAL A 20 11.69 -18.70 24.85
N ALA A 21 11.61 -18.62 23.52
CA ALA A 21 10.95 -17.50 22.84
C ALA A 21 9.45 -17.45 23.18
N ALA A 22 8.76 -18.59 23.17
CA ALA A 22 7.35 -18.68 23.55
C ALA A 22 7.11 -18.22 25.00
N GLN A 23 7.94 -18.66 25.95
CA GLN A 23 7.85 -18.22 27.34
C GLN A 23 8.06 -16.71 27.52
N ARG A 24 8.97 -16.11 26.74
CA ARG A 24 9.21 -14.65 26.78
C ARG A 24 8.02 -13.86 26.24
N VAL A 25 7.39 -14.32 25.16
CA VAL A 25 6.18 -13.71 24.61
C VAL A 25 5.04 -13.80 25.63
N GLU A 26 4.84 -14.96 26.24
CA GLU A 26 3.79 -15.14 27.24
C GLU A 26 4.01 -14.27 28.48
N ALA A 27 5.26 -14.13 28.94
CA ALA A 27 5.61 -13.23 30.04
C ALA A 27 5.38 -11.76 29.68
N ALA A 28 5.67 -11.36 28.44
CA ALA A 28 5.41 -10.00 27.95
C ALA A 28 3.91 -9.70 27.89
N LEU A 29 3.10 -10.62 27.38
CA LEU A 29 1.64 -10.50 27.36
C LEU A 29 1.05 -10.42 28.77
N ARG A 30 1.57 -11.23 29.71
CA ARG A 30 1.14 -11.18 31.11
C ARG A 30 1.49 -9.86 31.77
N ARG A 31 2.68 -9.30 31.50
CA ARG A 31 3.06 -7.96 31.97
C ARG A 31 2.17 -6.87 31.37
N LEU A 32 1.80 -6.98 30.10
CA LEU A 32 0.92 -6.02 29.44
C LEU A 32 -0.49 -6.04 30.06
N ARG A 33 -1.03 -7.24 30.31
CA ARG A 33 -2.32 -7.42 30.97
C ARG A 33 -2.32 -6.85 32.39
N ASN A 34 -1.30 -7.15 33.19
CA ASN A 34 -1.18 -6.60 34.54
C ASN A 34 -1.07 -5.06 34.52
N LYS A 35 -0.36 -4.47 33.55
CA LYS A 35 -0.32 -3.01 33.37
C LYS A 35 -1.67 -2.42 32.96
N LEU A 36 -2.47 -3.18 32.21
CA LEU A 36 -3.81 -2.75 31.80
C LEU A 36 -4.78 -2.75 32.99
N GLU A 37 -4.62 -3.70 33.91
CA GLU A 37 -5.40 -3.82 35.15
C GLU A 37 -5.01 -2.77 36.20
N ASP A 38 -3.79 -2.23 36.13
CA ASP A 38 -3.25 -1.18 37.02
C ASP A 38 -3.52 0.25 36.50
N LEU A 39 -4.27 0.38 35.39
CA LEU A 39 -4.76 1.68 34.91
C LEU A 39 -5.88 2.17 35.84
N PRO A 40 -5.79 3.36 36.44
CA PRO A 40 -6.84 3.88 37.31
C PRO A 40 -8.13 4.13 36.52
N THR A 41 -9.22 3.44 36.86
CA THR A 41 -10.55 3.68 36.27
C THR A 41 -11.26 4.90 36.88
N GLU A 42 -10.68 5.55 37.88
CA GLU A 42 -11.23 6.76 38.49
C GLU A 42 -10.79 8.00 37.73
N GLN A 43 -11.45 8.27 36.60
CA GLN A 43 -11.74 9.61 36.01
C GLN A 43 -12.17 9.45 34.54
N LEU A 44 -13.23 8.68 34.29
CA LEU A 44 -14.01 8.85 33.07
C LEU A 44 -15.19 9.79 33.40
N PRO A 45 -15.37 10.91 32.67
CA PRO A 45 -16.54 11.75 32.86
C PRO A 45 -17.81 10.94 32.55
N PRO A 46 -18.90 11.12 33.33
CA PRO A 46 -20.13 10.37 33.12
C PRO A 46 -20.71 10.70 31.75
N VAL A 47 -21.03 9.66 30.96
CA VAL A 47 -21.78 9.79 29.71
C VAL A 47 -23.23 10.18 30.07
N PRO A 48 -23.74 11.34 29.61
CA PRO A 48 -25.13 11.70 29.86
C PRO A 48 -26.06 10.81 29.04
N PRO A 49 -27.25 10.43 29.57
CA PRO A 49 -28.27 9.74 28.79
C PRO A 49 -28.78 10.68 27.69
N GLY A 50 -28.79 10.18 26.45
CA GLY A 50 -29.21 10.96 25.28
C GLY A 50 -30.68 11.38 25.37
N PRO A 51 -31.03 12.63 25.00
CA PRO A 51 -32.42 13.01 24.85
C PRO A 51 -32.94 12.57 23.48
N ALA A 52 -34.10 11.92 23.51
CA ALA A 52 -35.06 11.94 22.41
C ALA A 52 -35.47 13.39 22.12
N GLU A 53 -35.91 13.64 20.89
CA GLU A 53 -36.38 14.91 20.32
C GLU A 53 -35.27 15.88 19.88
N GLY A 54 -35.13 16.01 18.55
CA GLY A 54 -34.32 17.05 17.93
C GLY A 54 -35.03 18.40 17.92
N PRO A 55 -34.30 19.52 17.85
CA PRO A 55 -34.90 20.79 17.48
C PRO A 55 -34.26 21.45 16.25
N SER A 56 -35.19 22.00 15.47
CA SER A 56 -35.20 23.13 14.52
C SER A 56 -33.95 24.00 14.36
N ALA A 57 -33.80 24.47 13.12
CA ALA A 57 -33.05 25.65 12.74
C ALA A 57 -33.66 26.91 13.38
N ASP A 58 -32.91 27.56 14.27
CA ASP A 58 -32.65 29.01 14.27
C ASP A 58 -31.56 29.30 15.32
N ASP A 59 -30.98 30.49 15.25
CA ASP A 59 -29.96 31.07 16.16
C ASP A 59 -28.48 30.87 15.78
N THR A 60 -28.06 31.73 14.84
CA THR A 60 -26.68 32.17 14.62
C THR A 60 -26.24 33.14 15.72
N ALA A 61 -25.12 32.88 16.41
CA ALA A 61 -24.35 33.90 17.12
C ALA A 61 -22.84 33.59 17.10
N PRO A 62 -21.96 34.58 16.80
CA PRO A 62 -20.51 34.39 16.66
C PRO A 62 -19.76 34.44 18.01
N LEU A 63 -18.70 33.63 18.15
CA LEU A 63 -17.83 33.59 19.33
C LEU A 63 -16.75 34.70 19.31
N PRO A 64 -16.37 35.27 20.47
CA PRO A 64 -15.44 36.39 20.57
C PRO A 64 -13.96 35.99 20.66
N VAL A 65 -13.09 36.86 20.14
CA VAL A 65 -11.63 36.86 20.31
C VAL A 65 -11.28 37.21 21.77
N VAL A 66 -10.46 36.38 22.40
CA VAL A 66 -9.88 36.67 23.73
C VAL A 66 -8.44 37.13 23.55
N THR A 67 -8.23 38.44 23.70
CA THR A 67 -6.97 39.08 24.06
C THR A 67 -6.73 38.94 25.56
N SER A 68 -5.52 38.56 25.96
CA SER A 68 -5.07 38.61 27.35
C SER A 68 -3.75 39.38 27.50
N ALA A 69 -3.81 40.40 28.35
CA ALA A 69 -2.72 41.08 29.06
C ALA A 69 -3.34 41.53 30.41
N PRO A 70 -2.58 42.00 31.43
CA PRO A 70 -1.13 42.10 31.60
C PRO A 70 -0.64 41.50 32.96
N SER A 71 0.66 41.56 33.25
CA SER A 71 1.19 41.47 34.62
C SER A 71 2.31 42.47 34.80
N ASP A 72 2.18 43.29 35.85
CA ASP A 72 2.98 44.48 36.15
C ASP A 72 4.27 44.20 36.92
N ASN A 73 5.32 44.90 36.49
CA ASN A 73 6.40 45.57 37.24
C ASN A 73 7.40 44.80 38.12
N ARG A 74 8.68 44.85 37.68
CA ARG A 74 9.69 45.71 38.34
C ARG A 74 10.86 46.09 37.41
N GLU A 75 11.25 47.36 37.51
CA GLU A 75 12.30 48.09 36.77
C GLU A 75 13.71 47.50 36.89
N ALA A 76 14.52 47.55 35.83
CA ALA A 76 15.49 48.64 35.62
C ALA A 76 16.36 48.46 34.35
N GLU A 77 16.66 49.61 33.73
CA GLU A 77 17.77 49.94 32.83
C GLU A 77 17.65 49.69 31.31
N ILE A 78 17.60 50.83 30.61
CA ILE A 78 17.64 51.01 29.16
C ILE A 78 19.10 51.02 28.70
N GLY A 79 19.43 50.20 27.70
CA GLY A 79 20.66 50.30 26.89
C GLY A 79 20.36 49.89 25.44
N PRO A 80 20.90 50.57 24.42
CA PRO A 80 20.36 50.53 23.06
C PRO A 80 20.98 49.44 22.16
N ASP A 81 20.13 48.92 21.27
CA ASP A 81 20.40 48.52 19.88
C ASP A 81 21.34 47.32 19.59
N ALA A 82 20.73 46.19 19.21
CA ALA A 82 21.23 45.28 18.17
C ALA A 82 20.08 44.34 17.70
N PRO A 83 19.69 44.34 16.41
CA PRO A 83 18.78 43.34 15.90
C PRO A 83 19.50 41.99 15.83
N ALA A 84 18.97 40.99 16.55
CA ALA A 84 19.38 39.60 16.37
C ALA A 84 19.08 39.17 14.92
N PRO A 85 19.99 38.50 14.20
CA PRO A 85 19.73 38.02 12.85
C PRO A 85 18.54 37.06 12.88
N GLN A 86 17.46 37.41 12.17
CA GLN A 86 16.44 36.44 11.81
C GLN A 86 17.15 35.34 11.01
N ALA A 87 17.15 34.12 11.54
CA ALA A 87 17.59 32.97 10.78
C ALA A 87 16.80 32.93 9.46
N PRO A 88 17.47 32.76 8.30
CA PRO A 88 16.77 32.74 7.03
C PRO A 88 15.73 31.61 7.06
N PRO A 89 14.55 31.78 6.42
CA PRO A 89 13.67 30.65 6.17
C PRO A 89 14.50 29.57 5.49
N ASN A 90 14.47 28.37 6.08
CA ASN A 90 15.20 27.22 5.58
C ASN A 90 14.68 26.92 4.17
N THR A 91 15.31 27.48 3.14
CA THR A 91 15.06 27.13 1.75
C THR A 91 15.57 25.72 1.60
N ALA A 92 14.68 24.73 1.76
CA ALA A 92 14.98 23.36 1.42
C ALA A 92 15.59 23.36 0.02
N GLN A 93 16.86 22.97 -0.08
CA GLN A 93 17.52 22.83 -1.37
C GLN A 93 16.69 21.86 -2.22
N PRO A 94 16.52 22.15 -3.52
CA PRO A 94 15.78 21.26 -4.40
C PRO A 94 16.42 19.86 -4.32
N GLN A 95 15.61 18.88 -3.92
CA GLN A 95 16.03 17.49 -3.81
C GLN A 95 16.58 17.03 -5.16
N SER A 96 17.73 16.34 -5.15
CA SER A 96 18.28 15.77 -6.39
C SER A 96 17.32 14.71 -6.95
N ALA A 97 17.27 14.55 -8.28
CA ALA A 97 16.40 13.55 -8.90
C ALA A 97 16.68 12.14 -8.37
N ASP A 98 17.96 11.81 -8.15
CA ASP A 98 18.40 10.54 -7.61
C ASP A 98 17.90 10.31 -6.18
N GLU A 99 17.99 11.32 -5.31
CA GLU A 99 17.44 11.23 -3.95
C GLU A 99 15.93 11.03 -3.95
N ARG A 100 15.21 11.71 -4.85
CA ARG A 100 13.75 11.58 -4.96
C ARG A 100 13.34 10.20 -5.41
N LEU A 101 14.01 9.65 -6.43
CA LEU A 101 13.75 8.29 -6.91
C LEU A 101 14.13 7.25 -5.86
N HIS A 102 15.23 7.44 -5.13
CA HIS A 102 15.61 6.54 -4.05
C HIS A 102 14.57 6.51 -2.93
N LYS A 103 14.07 7.67 -2.49
CA LYS A 103 12.97 7.75 -1.50
C LYS A 103 11.70 7.07 -1.99
N LEU A 104 11.36 7.22 -3.27
CA LEU A 104 10.20 6.55 -3.86
C LEU A 104 10.35 5.03 -3.84
N VAL A 105 11.50 4.52 -4.27
CA VAL A 105 11.77 3.07 -4.23
C VAL A 105 11.75 2.55 -2.80
N GLU A 106 12.35 3.30 -1.86
CA GLU A 106 12.35 2.95 -0.44
C GLU A 106 10.91 2.88 0.12
N PHE A 107 10.05 3.84 -0.24
CA PHE A 107 8.64 3.84 0.13
C PHE A 107 7.89 2.59 -0.36
N MET A 108 8.12 2.19 -1.62
CA MET A 108 7.49 0.97 -2.16
C MET A 108 8.04 -0.29 -1.47
N ALA A 109 9.36 -0.38 -1.32
CA ALA A 109 10.05 -1.51 -0.72
C ALA A 109 9.73 -1.69 0.78
N ARG A 110 9.40 -0.61 1.51
CA ARG A 110 8.92 -0.71 2.91
C ARG A 110 7.57 -1.40 3.02
N GLN A 111 6.70 -1.23 2.02
CA GLN A 111 5.38 -1.86 2.01
C GLN A 111 5.46 -3.33 1.61
N GLU A 112 6.33 -3.65 0.65
CA GLU A 112 6.56 -5.03 0.22
C GLU A 112 8.05 -5.27 -0.09
N PRO A 113 8.87 -5.63 0.92
CA PRO A 113 10.31 -5.82 0.77
C PRO A 113 10.66 -7.14 0.08
N GLY A 114 9.69 -8.05 -0.11
CA GLY A 114 9.89 -9.32 -0.80
C GLY A 114 10.04 -9.19 -2.32
N LEU A 115 9.82 -8.00 -2.89
CA LEU A 115 9.82 -7.77 -4.33
C LEU A 115 10.94 -6.83 -4.79
N CYS A 116 11.37 -7.00 -6.04
CA CYS A 116 12.20 -6.00 -6.70
C CYS A 116 11.34 -4.77 -7.05
N TRP A 117 11.90 -3.59 -6.81
CA TRP A 117 11.28 -2.30 -7.12
C TRP A 117 12.24 -1.47 -7.94
N ALA A 118 11.72 -0.74 -8.92
CA ALA A 118 12.48 0.27 -9.63
C ALA A 118 11.61 1.50 -9.89
N ALA A 119 12.24 2.68 -9.85
CA ALA A 119 11.62 3.92 -10.25
C ALA A 119 12.56 4.68 -11.19
N GLY A 120 12.00 5.35 -12.18
CA GLY A 120 12.80 6.13 -13.12
C GLY A 120 12.05 7.29 -13.73
N ASP A 121 12.80 8.34 -14.02
CA ASP A 121 12.28 9.51 -14.72
C ASP A 121 12.36 9.32 -16.22
N LYS A 122 11.28 9.69 -16.88
CA LYS A 122 11.19 9.75 -18.34
C LYS A 122 11.64 11.10 -18.84
N GLU A 123 12.07 11.15 -20.10
CA GLU A 123 12.45 12.38 -20.79
C GLU A 123 11.31 13.42 -20.80
N ASN A 124 10.05 12.97 -20.75
CA ASN A 124 8.87 13.82 -20.65
C ASN A 124 8.56 14.32 -19.21
N GLY A 125 9.46 14.09 -18.26
CA GLY A 125 9.33 14.52 -16.87
C GLY A 125 8.42 13.66 -15.99
N MET A 126 7.87 12.55 -16.52
CA MET A 126 7.07 11.63 -15.70
C MET A 126 7.94 10.63 -14.95
N THR A 127 7.66 10.43 -13.67
CA THR A 127 8.24 9.34 -12.89
C THR A 127 7.38 8.08 -13.02
N VAL A 128 8.02 6.96 -13.35
CA VAL A 128 7.38 5.64 -13.45
C VAL A 128 7.94 4.73 -12.36
N VAL A 129 7.07 3.93 -11.74
CA VAL A 129 7.46 2.87 -10.80
C VAL A 129 7.05 1.50 -11.31
N THR A 130 7.89 0.50 -11.09
CA THR A 130 7.71 -0.87 -11.56
C THR A 130 8.12 -1.89 -10.51
N THR A 131 7.48 -3.05 -10.59
CA THR A 131 7.94 -4.31 -10.00
C THR A 131 7.82 -5.39 -11.07
N ASP A 132 8.70 -6.38 -11.02
CA ASP A 132 8.81 -7.45 -12.01
C ASP A 132 7.99 -8.71 -11.68
N ILE A 133 7.28 -8.75 -10.56
CA ILE A 133 6.41 -9.89 -10.17
C ILE A 133 5.43 -10.30 -11.28
N ALA A 134 4.92 -9.33 -12.05
CA ALA A 134 4.02 -9.55 -13.18
C ALA A 134 4.12 -8.44 -14.23
N GLY A 135 5.33 -8.18 -14.74
CA GLY A 135 5.53 -7.34 -15.93
C GLY A 135 5.14 -5.85 -15.76
N GLY A 136 5.19 -5.35 -14.51
CA GLY A 136 4.86 -3.97 -14.16
C GLY A 136 3.56 -3.79 -13.39
N TRP A 137 2.81 -4.87 -13.14
CA TRP A 137 1.63 -4.81 -12.28
C TRP A 137 2.02 -4.51 -10.83
N ILE A 138 1.41 -3.48 -10.25
CA ILE A 138 1.50 -3.18 -8.82
C ILE A 138 0.44 -3.97 -8.04
N PRO A 139 0.82 -4.81 -7.06
CA PRO A 139 -0.10 -5.56 -6.23
C PRO A 139 -1.14 -4.69 -5.47
N PRO A 140 -2.30 -5.25 -5.09
CA PRO A 140 -3.24 -4.59 -4.21
C PRO A 140 -2.63 -4.37 -2.83
N GLY A 141 -3.17 -3.40 -2.08
CA GLY A 141 -2.66 -3.02 -0.76
C GLY A 141 -1.40 -2.15 -0.77
N ILE A 142 -0.73 -1.98 -1.91
CA ILE A 142 0.44 -1.11 -2.05
C ILE A 142 0.00 0.34 -2.37
N ALA A 143 0.28 1.27 -1.47
CA ALA A 143 0.14 2.70 -1.67
C ALA A 143 1.03 3.18 -2.82
N VAL A 144 0.50 4.06 -3.67
CA VAL A 144 1.23 4.63 -4.82
C VAL A 144 1.06 6.16 -4.80
N PRO A 145 2.16 6.94 -4.73
CA PRO A 145 2.09 8.40 -4.75
C PRO A 145 1.39 8.95 -5.99
N ALA A 146 0.63 10.04 -5.82
CA ALA A 146 -0.24 10.58 -6.86
C ALA A 146 0.51 11.11 -8.11
N ASP A 147 1.77 11.49 -7.95
CA ASP A 147 2.65 12.04 -8.99
C ASP A 147 3.34 10.96 -9.83
N VAL A 148 3.18 9.68 -9.47
CA VAL A 148 3.80 8.55 -10.15
C VAL A 148 2.87 7.94 -11.20
N ARG A 149 3.45 7.44 -12.28
CA ARG A 149 2.76 6.67 -13.33
C ARG A 149 3.06 5.18 -13.21
N LEU A 150 2.05 4.37 -13.47
CA LEU A 150 2.17 2.92 -13.58
C LEU A 150 2.25 2.52 -15.05
N LEU A 151 2.89 1.37 -15.33
CA LEU A 151 2.87 0.81 -16.67
C LEU A 151 1.46 0.35 -17.06
N PRO A 152 1.06 0.50 -18.34
CA PRO A 152 -0.23 -0.01 -18.78
C PRO A 152 -0.23 -1.56 -18.77
N PRO A 153 -1.40 -2.19 -18.59
CA PRO A 153 -1.54 -3.65 -18.64
C PRO A 153 -0.97 -4.24 -19.93
N GLN A 154 -0.02 -5.15 -19.80
CA GLN A 154 0.59 -5.86 -20.92
C GLN A 154 1.44 -7.02 -20.40
N HIS A 155 1.53 -8.09 -21.19
CA HIS A 155 2.53 -9.13 -20.95
C HIS A 155 3.95 -8.59 -21.22
N ARG A 156 4.78 -8.51 -20.18
CA ARG A 156 6.20 -8.10 -20.25
C ARG A 156 7.08 -9.06 -19.46
N ILE A 157 8.32 -9.21 -19.91
CA ILE A 157 9.35 -10.02 -19.25
C ILE A 157 10.58 -9.13 -19.10
N GLY A 158 11.25 -9.23 -17.97
CA GLY A 158 12.44 -8.45 -17.64
C GLY A 158 12.49 -8.14 -16.15
N THR A 159 13.63 -7.65 -15.70
CA THR A 159 13.80 -7.14 -14.32
C THR A 159 13.01 -5.85 -14.11
N ALA A 160 12.81 -5.43 -12.85
CA ALA A 160 12.10 -4.19 -12.55
C ALA A 160 12.67 -2.97 -13.30
N THR A 161 14.00 -2.89 -13.47
CA THR A 161 14.66 -1.81 -14.23
C THR A 161 14.49 -1.97 -15.74
N ASP A 162 14.52 -3.19 -16.29
CA ASP A 162 14.25 -3.43 -17.72
C ASP A 162 12.85 -2.96 -18.12
N LEU A 163 11.87 -3.17 -17.23
CA LEU A 163 10.48 -2.75 -17.45
C LEU A 163 10.32 -1.24 -17.56
N LEU A 164 11.20 -0.46 -16.93
CA LEU A 164 11.20 0.99 -17.10
C LEU A 164 11.52 1.33 -18.57
N GLY A 165 12.50 0.69 -19.20
CA GLY A 165 13.01 1.11 -20.50
C GLY A 165 13.79 2.44 -20.41
N PRO A 166 13.88 3.24 -21.50
CA PRO A 166 14.70 4.45 -21.52
C PRO A 166 14.29 5.46 -20.43
N THR A 167 15.26 5.93 -19.67
CA THR A 167 15.09 6.80 -18.48
C THR A 167 16.28 7.74 -18.35
N THR A 168 16.06 8.91 -17.77
CA THR A 168 17.12 9.92 -17.52
C THR A 168 17.79 9.72 -16.15
N ALA A 169 17.07 9.15 -15.20
CA ALA A 169 17.55 8.76 -13.87
C ALA A 169 16.79 7.52 -13.42
N VAL A 170 17.43 6.64 -12.64
CA VAL A 170 16.86 5.38 -12.15
C VAL A 170 17.33 5.11 -10.73
N ALA A 171 16.43 4.65 -9.88
CA ALA A 171 16.72 3.98 -8.63
C ALA A 171 16.09 2.58 -8.64
N ALA A 172 16.72 1.62 -7.95
CA ALA A 172 16.22 0.26 -7.84
C ALA A 172 16.51 -0.31 -6.44
N TYR A 173 15.74 -1.33 -6.10
CA TYR A 173 15.84 -2.12 -4.88
C TYR A 173 15.64 -3.60 -5.24
N ALA A 174 16.51 -4.46 -4.73
CA ALA A 174 16.32 -5.90 -4.71
C ALA A 174 16.01 -6.38 -3.27
N PRO A 175 15.25 -7.48 -3.12
CA PRO A 175 14.98 -8.06 -1.81
C PRO A 175 16.26 -8.30 -1.00
N GLY A 176 16.32 -7.73 0.20
CA GLY A 176 17.48 -7.82 1.10
C GLY A 176 18.48 -6.67 0.97
N ASP A 177 18.34 -5.79 -0.01
CA ASP A 177 19.11 -4.54 -0.05
C ASP A 177 18.83 -3.72 1.23
N PRO A 178 19.86 -3.05 1.77
CA PRO A 178 19.67 -2.21 2.94
C PRO A 178 18.79 -1.01 2.56
N LEU A 179 17.59 -0.95 3.15
CA LEU A 179 16.79 0.27 3.13
C LEU A 179 17.47 1.26 4.09
N GLY A 180 17.83 2.44 3.58
CA GLY A 180 18.35 3.51 4.42
C GLY A 180 17.26 3.92 5.39
N TRP A 181 17.27 3.38 6.62
CA TRP A 181 16.30 3.67 7.67
C TRP A 181 16.42 5.12 8.14
N SER A 182 16.16 6.10 7.29
CA SER A 182 15.97 7.46 7.76
C SER A 182 14.58 7.48 8.39
N PHE A 183 14.58 7.26 9.69
CA PHE A 183 13.44 7.47 10.55
C PHE A 183 12.96 8.91 10.37
N GLY A 184 11.73 9.10 9.90
CA GLY A 184 11.06 10.40 9.84
C GLY A 184 10.71 10.92 8.44
N TRP A 185 11.40 10.50 7.37
CA TRP A 185 11.21 11.12 6.04
C TRP A 185 10.31 10.37 5.06
N ALA A 186 10.14 9.06 5.21
CA ALA A 186 9.21 8.27 4.41
C ALA A 186 7.76 8.66 4.76
N THR A 187 7.57 9.14 5.98
CA THR A 187 6.34 9.77 6.48
C THR A 187 5.95 11.05 5.73
N GLU A 188 6.86 11.72 5.00
CA GLU A 188 6.51 12.87 4.16
C GLU A 188 5.71 12.46 2.93
N LEU A 189 5.92 11.24 2.44
CA LEU A 189 5.11 10.67 1.37
C LEU A 189 3.78 10.12 1.92
N ASP A 190 3.75 9.65 3.18
CA ASP A 190 2.61 8.96 3.80
C ASP A 190 1.30 9.76 3.90
N THR A 191 1.30 11.10 3.93
CA THR A 191 0.03 11.82 4.21
C THR A 191 -0.91 11.91 3.00
N ALA A 192 -0.41 11.67 1.79
CA ALA A 192 -1.18 11.73 0.53
C ALA A 192 -0.91 10.57 -0.45
N ALA A 193 -0.13 9.55 -0.05
CA ALA A 193 0.33 8.48 -0.95
C ALA A 193 -0.68 7.35 -1.23
N ASN A 194 -1.85 7.33 -0.59
CA ASN A 194 -2.92 6.37 -0.92
C ASN A 194 -3.80 6.87 -2.08
N SER A 195 -3.16 7.35 -3.15
CA SER A 195 -3.90 7.80 -4.32
C SER A 195 -4.28 6.60 -5.19
N VAL A 196 -5.56 6.50 -5.53
CA VAL A 196 -6.05 5.55 -6.53
C VAL A 196 -5.77 6.07 -7.96
N TRP A 197 -5.45 7.36 -8.12
CA TRP A 197 -5.25 7.99 -9.43
C TRP A 197 -4.14 7.38 -10.31
N PRO A 198 -2.98 6.95 -9.78
CA PRO A 198 -1.96 6.24 -10.57
C PRO A 198 -2.47 4.97 -11.25
N ARG A 199 -3.50 4.33 -10.66
CA ARG A 199 -4.16 3.13 -11.20
C ARG A 199 -5.20 3.44 -12.27
N ARG A 200 -5.48 4.72 -12.57
CA ARG A 200 -6.48 5.09 -13.57
C ARG A 200 -6.05 4.62 -14.96
N LEU A 201 -6.91 3.81 -15.57
CA LEU A 201 -6.80 3.33 -16.94
C LEU A 201 -8.05 3.74 -17.74
N PRO A 202 -8.06 3.60 -19.07
CA PRO A 202 -9.30 3.65 -19.84
C PRO A 202 -10.37 2.73 -19.22
N PRO A 203 -11.62 3.20 -19.09
CA PRO A 203 -12.68 2.38 -18.51
C PRO A 203 -12.99 1.20 -19.43
N ILE A 204 -13.19 0.03 -18.82
CA ILE A 204 -13.67 -1.18 -19.49
C ILE A 204 -15.20 -1.12 -19.52
N ASP A 205 -15.75 -1.19 -20.74
CA ASP A 205 -17.18 -1.30 -20.96
C ASP A 205 -17.72 -2.60 -20.34
N ASP A 206 -18.88 -2.52 -19.70
CA ASP A 206 -19.53 -3.66 -19.04
C ASP A 206 -18.64 -4.40 -18.01
N LEU A 207 -17.72 -3.67 -17.35
CA LEU A 207 -16.79 -4.22 -16.34
C LEU A 207 -17.45 -5.21 -15.37
N GLY A 208 -18.62 -4.87 -14.83
CA GLY A 208 -19.32 -5.74 -13.87
C GLY A 208 -19.75 -7.07 -14.48
N TRP A 209 -20.28 -7.06 -15.70
CA TRP A 209 -20.67 -8.27 -16.42
C TRP A 209 -19.45 -9.13 -16.78
N LEU A 210 -18.39 -8.50 -17.31
CA LEU A 210 -17.15 -9.18 -17.67
C LEU A 210 -16.47 -9.81 -16.44
N LEU A 211 -16.43 -9.10 -15.31
CA LEU A 211 -15.87 -9.61 -14.06
C LEU A 211 -16.67 -10.79 -13.50
N CYS A 212 -18.01 -10.72 -13.53
CA CYS A 212 -18.85 -11.86 -13.16
C CYS A 212 -18.56 -13.09 -14.03
N ALA A 213 -18.48 -12.91 -15.35
CA ALA A 213 -18.20 -14.01 -16.26
C ALA A 213 -16.81 -14.61 -16.05
N ALA A 214 -15.80 -13.78 -15.74
CA ALA A 214 -14.44 -14.23 -15.48
C ALA A 214 -14.34 -15.04 -14.16
N THR A 215 -14.90 -14.51 -13.08
CA THR A 215 -14.89 -15.19 -11.76
C THR A 215 -15.64 -16.52 -11.78
N GLN A 216 -16.73 -16.62 -12.55
CA GLN A 216 -17.54 -17.84 -12.63
C GLN A 216 -16.88 -18.99 -13.42
N ARG A 217 -15.92 -18.68 -14.29
CA ARG A 217 -15.16 -19.69 -15.06
C ARG A 217 -13.93 -20.21 -14.33
N ARG A 218 -13.66 -19.69 -13.13
CA ARG A 218 -12.39 -19.89 -12.43
C ARG A 218 -12.61 -20.81 -11.23
N ASP A 219 -12.22 -22.07 -11.38
CA ASP A 219 -12.54 -23.13 -10.40
C ASP A 219 -11.85 -22.97 -9.03
N GLY A 220 -10.70 -22.28 -8.95
CA GLY A 220 -9.95 -22.11 -7.70
C GLY A 220 -10.31 -20.87 -6.87
N LEU A 221 -11.29 -20.06 -7.30
CA LEU A 221 -11.73 -18.89 -6.50
C LEU A 221 -12.71 -19.30 -5.39
N PRO A 222 -12.61 -18.69 -4.18
CA PRO A 222 -13.62 -18.85 -3.15
C PRO A 222 -15.02 -18.46 -3.63
N ARG A 223 -16.04 -19.17 -3.14
CA ARG A 223 -17.45 -18.96 -3.52
C ARG A 223 -17.92 -17.51 -3.30
N ILE A 224 -17.40 -16.85 -2.26
CA ILE A 224 -17.76 -15.46 -1.95
C ILE A 224 -17.40 -14.51 -3.09
N VAL A 225 -16.32 -14.77 -3.84
CA VAL A 225 -15.83 -13.88 -4.90
C VAL A 225 -16.86 -13.69 -6.01
N HIS A 226 -17.48 -14.76 -6.52
CA HIS A 226 -18.50 -14.61 -7.55
C HIS A 226 -19.77 -13.93 -7.03
N THR A 227 -20.11 -14.16 -5.77
CA THR A 227 -21.30 -13.58 -5.13
C THR A 227 -21.13 -12.07 -5.01
N LEU A 228 -19.95 -11.63 -4.54
CA LEU A 228 -19.63 -10.22 -4.38
C LEU A 228 -19.34 -9.50 -5.70
N ALA A 229 -18.77 -10.19 -6.70
CA ALA A 229 -18.64 -9.63 -8.04
C ALA A 229 -20.00 -9.28 -8.64
N LYS A 230 -20.97 -10.19 -8.49
CA LYS A 230 -22.36 -9.97 -8.93
C LYS A 230 -23.04 -8.85 -8.14
N ALA A 231 -22.96 -8.89 -6.82
CA ALA A 231 -23.54 -7.87 -5.95
C ALA A 231 -22.98 -6.47 -6.24
N GLY A 232 -21.67 -6.33 -6.40
CA GLY A 232 -21.02 -5.07 -6.75
C GLY A 232 -21.37 -4.58 -8.16
N ALA A 233 -21.52 -5.49 -9.14
CA ALA A 233 -21.96 -5.16 -10.48
C ALA A 233 -23.41 -4.63 -10.51
N GLU A 234 -24.30 -5.25 -9.73
CA GLU A 234 -25.71 -4.85 -9.58
C GLU A 234 -25.89 -3.68 -8.59
N ARG A 235 -24.83 -3.27 -7.88
CA ARG A 235 -24.83 -2.26 -6.81
C ARG A 235 -25.81 -2.59 -5.68
N THR A 236 -25.93 -3.87 -5.35
CA THR A 236 -26.71 -4.33 -4.19
C THR A 236 -25.92 -4.14 -2.92
N ALA A 237 -26.61 -4.07 -1.78
CA ALA A 237 -25.94 -4.01 -0.47
C ALA A 237 -25.11 -5.28 -0.23
N ILE A 238 -23.91 -5.09 0.31
CA ILE A 238 -22.96 -6.14 0.72
C ILE A 238 -22.67 -5.93 2.20
N LEU A 239 -22.64 -7.01 2.98
CA LEU A 239 -22.36 -6.91 4.40
C LEU A 239 -20.87 -6.64 4.64
N ALA A 240 -20.54 -5.84 5.66
CA ALA A 240 -19.15 -5.56 6.02
C ALA A 240 -18.34 -6.84 6.27
N ALA A 241 -18.94 -7.84 6.92
CA ALA A 241 -18.30 -9.14 7.15
C ALA A 241 -17.97 -9.90 5.85
N GLU A 242 -18.75 -9.73 4.79
CA GLU A 242 -18.45 -10.35 3.49
C GLU A 242 -17.29 -9.65 2.79
N ILE A 243 -17.17 -8.32 2.96
CA ILE A 243 -16.01 -7.54 2.49
C ILE A 243 -14.75 -7.97 3.25
N ASP A 244 -14.85 -8.15 4.57
CA ASP A 244 -13.72 -8.61 5.41
C ASP A 244 -13.24 -10.01 5.01
N GLU A 245 -14.17 -10.93 4.71
CA GLU A 245 -13.83 -12.27 4.22
C GLU A 245 -13.15 -12.22 2.85
N LEU A 246 -13.64 -11.37 1.93
CA LEU A 246 -13.01 -11.14 0.63
C LEU A 246 -11.60 -10.55 0.77
N HIS A 247 -11.43 -9.56 1.66
CA HIS A 247 -10.16 -8.93 1.96
C HIS A 247 -9.15 -9.94 2.50
N ALA A 248 -9.57 -10.79 3.45
CA ALA A 248 -8.72 -11.85 3.99
C ALA A 248 -8.30 -12.87 2.91
N CYS A 249 -9.20 -13.22 1.99
CA CYS A 249 -8.87 -14.07 0.85
C CYS A 249 -7.84 -13.41 -0.05
N LEU A 250 -8.05 -12.12 -0.39
CA LEU A 250 -7.12 -11.37 -1.22
C LEU A 250 -5.73 -11.29 -0.59
N GLU A 251 -5.64 -10.96 0.69
CA GLU A 251 -4.36 -10.84 1.40
C GLU A 251 -3.64 -12.19 1.48
N THR A 252 -4.37 -13.27 1.74
CA THR A 252 -3.81 -14.62 1.74
C THR A 252 -3.21 -14.98 0.38
N THR A 253 -3.95 -14.74 -0.71
CA THR A 253 -3.48 -15.00 -2.08
C THR A 253 -2.28 -14.12 -2.43
N ARG A 254 -2.30 -12.83 -2.05
CA ARG A 254 -1.19 -11.89 -2.28
C ARG A 254 0.08 -12.34 -1.58
N LEU A 255 0.01 -12.73 -0.31
CA LEU A 255 1.16 -13.23 0.45
C LEU A 255 1.69 -14.54 -0.13
N GLN A 256 0.82 -15.45 -0.57
CA GLN A 256 1.24 -16.67 -1.27
C GLN A 256 1.98 -16.33 -2.57
N LEU A 257 1.48 -15.36 -3.34
CA LEU A 257 2.11 -14.89 -4.57
C LEU A 257 3.52 -14.35 -4.32
N VAL A 258 3.68 -13.46 -3.34
CA VAL A 258 4.97 -12.88 -2.96
C VAL A 258 5.93 -13.96 -2.47
N SER A 259 5.45 -14.98 -1.76
CA SER A 259 6.30 -16.08 -1.26
C SER A 259 6.89 -16.97 -2.36
N GLN A 260 6.29 -16.98 -3.55
CA GLN A 260 6.78 -17.73 -4.72
C GLN A 260 7.75 -16.93 -5.60
N TYR A 261 7.88 -15.62 -5.35
CA TYR A 261 8.78 -14.76 -6.10
C TYR A 261 10.23 -15.30 -6.08
N PRO A 262 10.94 -15.36 -7.22
CA PRO A 262 10.63 -14.72 -8.51
C PRO A 262 9.77 -15.53 -9.48
N THR A 263 9.49 -16.80 -9.20
CA THR A 263 8.78 -17.69 -10.13
C THR A 263 7.37 -17.96 -9.63
N VAL A 264 6.45 -17.06 -10.00
CA VAL A 264 5.07 -17.06 -9.54
C VAL A 264 4.19 -17.98 -10.40
N ASP A 265 3.30 -18.74 -9.75
CA ASP A 265 2.23 -19.48 -10.44
C ASP A 265 1.27 -18.52 -11.16
N HIS A 266 1.12 -18.71 -12.47
CA HIS A 266 0.28 -17.88 -13.31
C HIS A 266 -1.19 -17.94 -12.92
N ASP A 267 -1.70 -19.11 -12.54
CA ASP A 267 -3.10 -19.24 -12.15
C ASP A 267 -3.34 -18.46 -10.84
N LEU A 268 -2.43 -18.55 -9.88
CA LEU A 268 -2.49 -17.80 -8.62
C LEU A 268 -2.42 -16.28 -8.84
N LEU A 269 -1.65 -15.82 -9.82
CA LEU A 269 -1.62 -14.42 -10.23
C LEU A 269 -2.98 -13.96 -10.77
N LEU A 270 -3.59 -14.74 -11.66
CA LEU A 270 -4.91 -14.44 -12.22
C LEU A 270 -6.00 -14.41 -11.13
N ASP A 271 -5.90 -15.28 -10.12
CA ASP A 271 -6.74 -15.21 -8.92
C ASP A 271 -6.62 -13.90 -8.18
N CYS A 272 -5.38 -13.52 -7.87
CA CYS A 272 -5.10 -12.32 -7.11
C CYS A 272 -5.70 -11.09 -7.81
N LEU A 273 -5.59 -11.04 -9.13
CA LEU A 273 -6.18 -9.99 -9.95
C LEU A 273 -7.72 -9.97 -9.89
N LEU A 274 -8.37 -11.14 -9.96
CA LEU A 274 -9.83 -11.23 -9.87
C LEU A 274 -10.35 -10.92 -8.46
N LEU A 275 -9.65 -11.36 -7.42
CA LEU A 275 -9.94 -11.00 -6.03
C LEU A 275 -9.86 -9.48 -5.83
N ALA A 276 -8.77 -8.85 -6.28
CA ALA A 276 -8.58 -7.39 -6.16
C ALA A 276 -9.61 -6.60 -6.98
N ALA A 277 -9.94 -7.08 -8.19
CA ALA A 277 -10.99 -6.46 -9.01
C ALA A 277 -12.37 -6.56 -8.34
N THR A 278 -12.66 -7.70 -7.70
CA THR A 278 -13.90 -7.96 -6.98
C THR A 278 -13.99 -7.09 -5.72
N GLU A 279 -12.91 -6.92 -4.97
CA GLU A 279 -12.88 -6.04 -3.81
C GLU A 279 -13.16 -4.59 -4.22
N GLY A 280 -12.53 -4.12 -5.30
CA GLY A 280 -12.80 -2.79 -5.85
C GLY A 280 -14.27 -2.59 -6.24
N ILE A 281 -14.90 -3.56 -6.93
CA ILE A 281 -16.30 -3.39 -7.33
C ILE A 281 -17.26 -3.50 -6.13
N ALA A 282 -16.96 -4.35 -5.15
CA ALA A 282 -17.76 -4.55 -3.95
C ALA A 282 -17.72 -3.33 -3.01
N THR A 283 -16.58 -2.65 -2.93
CA THR A 283 -16.39 -1.42 -2.13
C THR A 283 -16.80 -0.14 -2.89
N GLY A 284 -17.14 -0.25 -4.17
CA GLY A 284 -17.50 0.89 -5.03
C GLY A 284 -16.31 1.62 -5.65
N ASP A 285 -15.07 1.21 -5.37
CA ASP A 285 -13.86 1.70 -6.05
C ASP A 285 -13.73 1.10 -7.46
N ARG A 286 -14.41 1.74 -8.40
CA ARG A 286 -14.37 1.36 -9.82
C ARG A 286 -12.99 1.53 -10.46
N ILE A 287 -12.12 2.41 -9.94
CA ILE A 287 -10.80 2.62 -10.54
C ILE A 287 -9.91 1.43 -10.21
N THR A 288 -9.88 1.01 -8.95
CA THR A 288 -9.16 -0.20 -8.51
C THR A 288 -9.71 -1.44 -9.20
N ALA A 289 -11.05 -1.58 -9.28
CA ALA A 289 -11.69 -2.67 -10.00
C ALA A 289 -11.25 -2.75 -11.47
N ASN A 290 -11.30 -1.60 -12.16
CA ASN A 290 -10.92 -1.50 -13.57
C ASN A 290 -9.43 -1.81 -13.77
N TYR A 291 -8.57 -1.31 -12.89
CA TYR A 291 -7.12 -1.52 -12.94
C TYR A 291 -6.76 -3.01 -12.88
N HIS A 292 -7.21 -3.71 -11.83
CA HIS A 292 -6.89 -5.12 -11.64
C HIS A 292 -7.53 -6.01 -12.72
N PHE A 293 -8.75 -5.68 -13.17
CA PHE A 293 -9.39 -6.44 -14.25
C PHE A 293 -8.72 -6.23 -15.61
N ALA A 294 -8.22 -5.02 -15.90
CA ALA A 294 -7.46 -4.76 -17.13
C ALA A 294 -6.15 -5.57 -17.16
N TRP A 295 -5.46 -5.67 -16.03
CA TRP A 295 -4.30 -6.56 -15.87
C TRP A 295 -4.65 -8.04 -16.03
N TYR A 296 -5.78 -8.48 -15.46
CA TYR A 296 -6.30 -9.84 -15.69
C TYR A 296 -6.50 -10.11 -17.19
N GLN A 297 -7.18 -9.23 -17.91
CA GLN A 297 -7.41 -9.41 -19.36
C GLN A 297 -6.09 -9.47 -20.14
N ALA A 298 -5.14 -8.58 -19.84
CA ALA A 298 -3.87 -8.51 -20.55
C ALA A 298 -2.98 -9.74 -20.31
N LEU A 299 -3.05 -10.35 -19.14
CA LEU A 299 -2.22 -11.50 -18.75
C LEU A 299 -2.90 -12.84 -19.04
N ASN A 300 -4.23 -12.90 -19.03
CA ASN A 300 -5.01 -14.08 -19.41
C ASN A 300 -5.12 -14.26 -20.93
N ALA A 301 -4.91 -13.19 -21.71
CA ALA A 301 -4.86 -13.30 -23.17
C ALA A 301 -3.60 -14.07 -23.61
N PRO A 302 -3.69 -14.92 -24.65
CA PRO A 302 -2.52 -15.59 -25.20
C PRO A 302 -1.51 -14.54 -25.66
N ALA A 303 -0.24 -14.71 -25.28
CA ALA A 303 0.81 -13.77 -25.66
C ALA A 303 0.83 -13.57 -27.19
N VAL A 304 0.51 -12.36 -27.64
CA VAL A 304 0.55 -12.03 -29.07
C VAL A 304 1.99 -12.16 -29.52
N SER A 305 2.29 -13.27 -30.20
CA SER A 305 3.61 -13.54 -30.74
C SER A 305 3.96 -12.44 -31.75
N LYS A 306 5.12 -11.81 -31.57
CA LYS A 306 5.72 -10.78 -32.46
C LYS A 306 6.00 -11.25 -33.90
N SER A 307 5.43 -12.38 -34.35
CA SER A 307 5.60 -12.92 -35.69
C SER A 307 4.72 -12.25 -36.76
N ALA A 308 3.70 -11.44 -36.38
CA ALA A 308 2.83 -10.77 -37.36
C ALA A 308 3.42 -9.46 -37.93
N GLN A 309 4.37 -8.81 -37.25
CA GLN A 309 4.95 -7.52 -37.70
C GLN A 309 6.15 -7.66 -38.65
N ARG A 310 6.67 -8.87 -38.90
CA ARG A 310 7.76 -9.10 -39.85
C ARG A 310 7.27 -9.34 -41.29
N SER A 311 5.99 -9.65 -41.46
CA SER A 311 5.41 -9.97 -42.78
C SER A 311 4.86 -8.75 -43.54
N GLU A 312 4.71 -7.59 -42.88
CA GLU A 312 4.24 -6.36 -43.52
C GLU A 312 5.37 -5.39 -43.93
N ASN A 313 6.63 -5.67 -43.57
CA ASN A 313 7.79 -4.89 -44.01
C ASN A 313 8.53 -5.53 -45.19
N LEU A 314 7.94 -6.54 -45.83
CA LEU A 314 8.48 -7.21 -47.01
C LEU A 314 7.38 -7.37 -48.08
N ASN A 315 6.75 -6.26 -48.48
CA ASN A 315 6.01 -6.15 -49.72
C ASN A 315 6.11 -4.73 -50.27
#